data_AF-A0A924Y620-F1
#
_entry.id   AF-A0A924Y620-F1
#
_cell.length_a   1.000
_cell.length_b   1.000
_cell.length_c   1.000
_cell.angle_alpha   90.00
_cell.angle_beta   90.00
_cell.angle_gamma   90.00
#
_symmetry.space_group_name_H-M   'P 1'
#
loop_
_entity.id
_entity.type
_entity.pdbx_description
1 polymer ?
#
loop_
_entity_poly.entity_id
_entity_poly.type
_entity_poly.pdbx_seq_one_letter_code
_entity_poly.pdbx_strand_id
1 'polypeptide(L)'
;MNHSSAFRSAFTLIELLVVIAIIAILAAILFPVFAQARAKARQISCLSNCKQAVIGYMQYVQDYDEVSPSMGGSKEWWGELYPYVKNLNVFQCPDRTEGSVTRTVNGVALTIAPLPGFGYNWGPIGWRGGGLLERQQYIDPTDIALGRFIPGKALADVKNPAQTFAFGDTYDTPRQTIGIGFAADNWDPSNGYQNNKNAGLRHQGGFFNYAFMDGHAKSVKVRAGYMAGAFNDRFIMVRDATLGKTAYCANPDEIIKVNPESGDGMNIPDNIACGDIWKFVNDNYPPCPAGAAPGANCSFVD
;
A
#
# COMPACT_ATOMS: atom_id res chain seq x y z
N MET A 1 56.77 -19.90 -53.62
CA MET A 1 55.94 -19.09 -52.71
C MET A 1 54.51 -19.63 -52.81
N ASN A 2 54.06 -20.38 -51.80
CA ASN A 2 52.72 -20.97 -51.79
C ASN A 2 51.69 -19.89 -51.40
N HIS A 3 50.87 -19.45 -52.36
CA HIS A 3 49.66 -18.69 -52.06
C HIS A 3 48.54 -19.68 -51.73
N SER A 4 48.37 -19.97 -50.44
CA SER A 4 47.15 -20.59 -49.94
C SER A 4 45.98 -19.62 -50.20
N SER A 5 45.14 -19.92 -51.18
CA SER A 5 43.89 -19.19 -51.43
C SER A 5 42.91 -19.45 -50.29
N ALA A 6 42.85 -18.52 -49.34
CA ALA A 6 41.79 -18.52 -48.34
C ALA A 6 40.45 -18.23 -49.04
N PHE A 7 39.58 -19.23 -49.13
CA PHE A 7 38.18 -19.06 -49.56
C PHE A 7 37.53 -18.03 -48.62
N ARG A 8 37.33 -16.80 -49.11
CA ARG A 8 36.48 -15.83 -48.41
C ARG A 8 35.03 -16.20 -48.72
N SER A 9 34.33 -16.76 -47.74
CA SER A 9 32.88 -16.95 -47.85
C SER A 9 32.21 -15.58 -47.91
N ALA A 10 31.61 -15.25 -49.05
CA ALA A 10 30.76 -14.07 -49.16
C ALA A 10 29.44 -14.36 -48.42
N PHE A 11 29.15 -13.60 -47.37
CA PHE A 11 27.91 -13.71 -46.61
C PHE A 11 26.75 -13.21 -47.47
N THR A 12 25.71 -14.02 -47.67
CA THR A 12 24.59 -13.64 -48.52
C THR A 12 23.61 -12.74 -47.77
N LEU A 13 22.93 -11.85 -48.50
CA LEU A 13 21.87 -11.00 -47.94
C LEU A 13 20.74 -11.82 -47.29
N ILE A 14 20.47 -13.02 -47.81
CA ILE A 14 19.42 -13.91 -47.30
C ILE A 14 19.82 -14.50 -45.94
N GLU A 15 21.07 -14.94 -45.77
CA GLU A 15 21.58 -15.43 -44.48
C GLU A 15 21.48 -14.36 -43.40
N LEU A 16 21.82 -13.11 -43.73
CA LEU A 16 21.68 -11.99 -42.79
C LEU A 16 20.21 -11.73 -42.44
N LEU A 17 19.32 -11.76 -43.44
CA LEU A 17 17.89 -11.49 -43.27
C LEU A 17 17.21 -12.55 -42.38
N VAL A 18 17.55 -13.83 -42.55
CA VAL A 18 17.01 -14.91 -41.71
C VAL A 18 17.47 -14.77 -40.26
N VAL A 19 18.73 -14.41 -40.02
CA VAL A 19 19.26 -14.24 -38.66
C VAL A 19 18.57 -13.09 -37.93
N ILE A 20 18.41 -11.92 -38.58
CA ILE A 20 17.71 -10.80 -37.95
C ILE A 20 16.23 -11.14 -37.70
N ALA A 21 15.59 -11.91 -38.59
CA ALA A 21 14.22 -12.35 -38.42
C ALA A 21 14.08 -13.28 -37.19
N ILE A 22 14.99 -14.24 -37.01
CA ILE A 22 15.01 -15.12 -35.84
C ILE A 22 15.25 -14.31 -34.56
N ILE A 23 16.24 -13.41 -34.55
CA ILE A 23 16.52 -12.55 -33.39
C ILE A 23 15.29 -11.69 -33.04
N ALA A 24 14.62 -11.12 -34.04
CA ALA A 24 13.42 -10.32 -33.83
C ALA A 24 12.28 -11.13 -33.18
N ILE A 25 12.05 -12.37 -33.65
CA ILE A 25 11.04 -13.27 -33.07
C ILE A 25 11.39 -13.62 -31.61
N LEU A 26 12.65 -14.00 -31.36
CA LEU A 26 13.11 -14.34 -30.02
C LEU A 26 13.01 -13.15 -29.06
N ALA A 27 13.44 -11.97 -29.50
CA ALA A 27 13.37 -10.74 -28.72
C ALA A 27 11.92 -10.35 -28.41
N ALA A 28 11.00 -10.49 -29.37
CA ALA A 28 9.58 -10.19 -29.20
C ALA A 28 8.91 -11.03 -28.11
N ILE A 29 9.33 -12.29 -27.91
CA ILE A 29 8.81 -13.16 -26.85
C ILE A 29 9.58 -12.97 -25.53
N LEU A 30 10.90 -12.80 -25.61
CA LEU A 30 11.77 -12.76 -24.43
C LEU A 30 11.58 -11.48 -23.61
N PHE A 31 11.42 -10.31 -24.25
CA PHE A 31 11.24 -9.05 -23.55
C PHE A 31 9.98 -8.98 -22.66
N PRO A 32 8.76 -9.32 -23.13
CA PRO A 32 7.58 -9.28 -22.27
C PRO A 32 7.67 -10.29 -21.12
N VAL A 33 8.18 -11.50 -21.37
CA VAL A 33 8.36 -12.52 -20.33
C VAL A 33 9.37 -12.07 -19.28
N PHE A 34 10.50 -11.52 -19.70
CA PHE A 34 11.53 -11.02 -18.79
C PHE A 34 11.04 -9.83 -17.95
N ALA A 35 10.26 -8.92 -18.54
CA ALA A 35 9.64 -7.82 -17.82
C ALA A 35 8.68 -8.31 -16.72
N GLN A 36 7.86 -9.33 -17.03
CA GLN A 36 6.98 -9.98 -16.04
C GLN A 36 7.75 -10.69 -14.93
N ALA A 37 8.77 -11.47 -15.28
CA ALA A 37 9.62 -12.16 -14.31
C ALA A 37 10.31 -11.16 -13.36
N ARG A 38 10.83 -10.05 -13.89
CA ARG A 38 11.46 -8.99 -13.09
C ARG A 38 10.45 -8.30 -12.16
N ALA A 39 9.23 -8.02 -12.63
CA ALA A 39 8.19 -7.43 -11.80
C ALA A 39 7.77 -8.38 -10.67
N LYS A 40 7.62 -9.69 -10.95
CA LYS A 40 7.35 -10.70 -9.92
C LYS A 40 8.49 -10.84 -8.91
N ALA A 41 9.74 -10.75 -9.34
CA ALA A 41 10.88 -10.73 -8.43
C ALA A 41 10.81 -9.53 -7.46
N ARG A 42 10.48 -8.32 -7.95
CA ARG A 42 10.28 -7.15 -7.08
C ARG A 42 9.11 -7.33 -6.11
N GLN A 43 8.01 -7.93 -6.56
CA GLN A 43 6.87 -8.26 -5.69
C GLN A 43 7.30 -9.20 -4.54
N ILE A 44 8.07 -10.24 -4.85
CA ILE A 44 8.59 -11.19 -3.85
C ILE A 44 9.53 -10.48 -2.86
N SER A 45 10.40 -9.59 -3.34
CA SER A 45 11.25 -8.79 -2.45
C SER A 45 10.43 -7.89 -1.53
N CYS A 46 9.36 -7.24 -2.02
CA CYS A 46 8.46 -6.46 -1.17
C CYS A 46 7.75 -7.34 -0.12
N LEU A 47 7.33 -8.55 -0.49
CA LEU A 47 6.72 -9.49 0.45
C LEU A 47 7.71 -9.96 1.53
N SER A 48 8.96 -10.26 1.16
CA SER A 48 10.03 -10.60 2.10
C SER A 48 10.32 -9.45 3.08
N ASN A 49 10.38 -8.22 2.57
CA ASN A 49 10.52 -7.02 3.37
C ASN A 49 9.36 -6.84 4.35
N CYS A 50 8.13 -7.05 3.90
CA CYS A 50 6.92 -7.04 4.73
C CYS A 50 7.00 -8.10 5.84
N LYS A 51 7.46 -9.32 5.53
CA LYS A 51 7.67 -10.39 6.51
C LYS A 51 8.76 -10.06 7.53
N GLN A 52 9.86 -9.43 7.12
CA GLN A 52 10.92 -9.00 8.04
C GLN A 52 10.42 -7.90 8.97
N ALA A 53 9.69 -6.91 8.43
CA ALA A 53 9.11 -5.83 9.21
C ALA A 53 8.09 -6.35 10.25
N VAL A 54 7.27 -7.35 9.91
CA VAL A 54 6.24 -7.84 10.84
C VAL A 54 6.85 -8.67 11.96
N ILE A 55 8.00 -9.32 11.74
CA ILE A 55 8.74 -9.96 12.85
C ILE A 55 9.15 -8.90 13.88
N GLY A 56 9.68 -7.75 13.44
CA GLY A 56 9.99 -6.64 14.34
C GLY A 56 8.75 -6.03 15.00
N TYR A 57 7.62 -5.98 14.27
CA TYR A 57 6.33 -5.60 14.84
C TYR A 57 5.90 -6.52 15.99
N MET A 58 6.00 -7.85 15.81
CA MET A 58 5.64 -8.79 16.87
C MET A 58 6.56 -8.67 18.09
N GLN A 59 7.84 -8.38 17.89
CA GLN A 59 8.78 -8.11 18.99
C GLN A 59 8.41 -6.83 19.74
N TYR A 60 8.06 -5.75 19.03
CA TYR A 60 7.54 -4.53 19.64
C TYR A 60 6.33 -4.83 20.52
N VAL A 61 5.32 -5.53 19.98
CA VAL A 61 4.08 -5.79 20.72
C VAL A 61 4.35 -6.59 22.01
N GLN A 62 5.32 -7.51 21.99
CA GLN A 62 5.72 -8.26 23.19
C GLN A 62 6.35 -7.38 24.27
N ASP A 63 7.16 -6.39 23.88
CA ASP A 63 7.87 -5.50 24.81
C ASP A 63 7.00 -4.33 25.32
N TYR A 64 5.89 -4.03 24.64
CA TYR A 64 5.01 -2.89 24.91
C TYR A 64 3.59 -3.32 25.34
N ASP A 65 3.51 -4.21 26.34
CA ASP A 65 2.26 -4.64 27.00
C ASP A 65 1.16 -5.13 26.04
N GLU A 66 1.56 -5.81 24.96
CA GLU A 66 0.66 -6.30 23.91
C GLU A 66 -0.16 -5.19 23.22
N VAL A 67 0.37 -3.95 23.19
CA VAL A 67 -0.24 -2.82 22.49
C VAL A 67 0.47 -2.59 21.17
N SER A 68 -0.30 -2.29 20.12
CA SER A 68 0.26 -1.94 18.82
C SER A 68 0.95 -0.57 18.82
N PRO A 69 1.84 -0.29 17.85
CA PRO A 69 2.48 1.01 17.71
C PRO A 69 1.47 2.17 17.65
N SER A 70 1.81 3.24 18.34
CA SER A 70 1.03 4.48 18.33
C SER A 70 1.48 5.42 17.20
N MET A 71 0.67 6.43 16.88
CA MET A 71 1.01 7.42 15.85
C MET A 71 0.69 8.85 16.29
N GLY A 72 1.38 9.83 15.70
CA GLY A 72 1.22 11.25 16.07
C GLY A 72 2.07 11.61 17.29
N GLY A 73 2.04 12.88 17.71
CA GLY A 73 2.90 13.38 18.79
C GLY A 73 4.40 13.12 18.52
N SER A 74 4.81 13.25 17.27
CA SER A 74 6.15 12.91 16.75
C SER A 74 6.53 11.43 16.76
N LYS A 75 5.56 10.52 16.92
CA LYS A 75 5.74 9.07 16.78
C LYS A 75 5.23 8.58 15.44
N GLU A 76 6.02 7.71 14.82
CA GLU A 76 5.71 7.02 13.58
C GLU A 76 5.85 5.52 13.82
N TRP A 77 4.86 4.73 13.38
CA TRP A 77 4.79 3.30 13.66
C TRP A 77 6.09 2.56 13.27
N TRP A 78 6.63 2.83 12.07
CA TRP A 78 7.86 2.20 11.58
C TRP A 78 9.12 2.69 12.32
N GLY A 79 9.09 3.90 12.88
CA GLY A 79 10.16 4.44 13.71
C GLY A 79 10.23 3.71 15.05
N GLU A 80 9.07 3.39 15.64
CA GLU A 80 8.97 2.58 16.85
C GLU A 80 9.48 1.14 16.64
N LEU A 81 9.44 0.62 15.41
CA LEU A 81 9.97 -0.70 15.06
C LEU A 81 11.48 -0.73 14.79
N TYR A 82 12.12 0.43 14.62
CA TYR A 82 13.54 0.52 14.29
C TYR A 82 14.47 -0.21 15.28
N PRO A 83 14.24 -0.17 16.61
CA PRO A 83 15.05 -0.92 17.56
C PRO A 83 15.11 -2.44 17.31
N TYR A 84 14.05 -3.01 16.74
CA TYR A 84 13.91 -4.44 16.47
C TYR A 84 14.42 -4.82 15.09
N VAL A 85 14.14 -3.97 14.09
CA VAL A 85 14.49 -4.30 12.71
C VAL A 85 15.89 -3.83 12.30
N LYS A 86 16.38 -2.73 12.88
CA LYS A 86 17.70 -2.12 12.63
C LYS A 86 18.02 -1.79 11.16
N ASN A 87 17.02 -1.83 10.27
CA ASN A 87 17.19 -1.57 8.84
C ASN A 87 15.93 -0.92 8.26
N LEU A 88 15.96 0.38 7.95
CA LEU A 88 14.79 1.07 7.42
C LEU A 88 14.42 0.67 5.98
N ASN A 89 15.34 0.05 5.24
CA ASN A 89 15.07 -0.40 3.87
C ASN A 89 14.04 -1.53 3.83
N VAL A 90 13.79 -2.22 4.95
CA VAL A 90 12.73 -3.24 5.01
C VAL A 90 11.34 -2.63 4.89
N PHE A 91 11.17 -1.33 5.16
CA PHE A 91 9.87 -0.66 5.02
C PHE A 91 9.64 -0.16 3.59
N GLN A 92 10.58 -0.43 2.68
CA GLN A 92 10.53 -0.01 1.29
C GLN A 92 10.15 -1.18 0.40
N CYS A 93 9.32 -0.90 -0.60
CA CYS A 93 9.00 -1.85 -1.64
C CYS A 93 9.77 -1.45 -2.91
N PRO A 94 10.65 -2.31 -3.46
CA PRO A 94 11.38 -2.02 -4.70
C PRO A 94 10.50 -1.75 -5.94
N ASP A 95 9.21 -2.12 -5.90
CA ASP A 95 8.24 -1.79 -6.96
C ASP A 95 7.61 -0.38 -6.79
N ARG A 96 7.91 0.31 -5.69
CA ARG A 96 7.50 1.70 -5.45
C ARG A 96 8.41 2.66 -6.23
N THR A 97 7.80 3.54 -7.02
CA THR A 97 8.50 4.48 -7.93
C THR A 97 8.11 5.94 -7.71
N GLU A 98 7.26 6.20 -6.71
CA GLU A 98 6.61 7.49 -6.43
C GLU A 98 7.49 8.55 -5.73
N GLY A 99 8.82 8.41 -5.68
CA GLY A 99 9.74 9.46 -5.22
C GLY A 99 10.13 9.44 -3.74
N SER A 100 10.63 10.58 -3.24
CA SER A 100 11.18 10.79 -1.88
C SER A 100 10.41 11.89 -1.15
N VAL A 101 10.29 11.85 0.18
CA VAL A 101 9.61 12.90 0.96
C VAL A 101 10.48 13.33 2.12
N THR A 102 10.56 14.63 2.40
CA THR A 102 11.17 15.13 3.64
C THR A 102 10.09 15.33 4.69
N ARG A 103 10.17 14.60 5.81
CA ARG A 103 9.33 14.81 7.01
C ARG A 103 10.22 15.29 8.16
N THR A 104 9.75 16.23 8.95
CA THR A 104 10.43 16.64 10.18
C THR A 104 9.85 15.86 11.35
N VAL A 105 10.67 15.04 12.02
CA VAL A 105 10.30 14.31 13.24
C VAL A 105 11.19 14.80 14.37
N ASN A 106 10.60 15.32 15.45
CA ASN A 106 11.35 15.89 16.59
C ASN A 106 12.38 16.97 16.21
N GLY A 107 12.04 17.86 15.27
CA GLY A 107 12.95 18.91 14.79
C GLY A 107 14.07 18.43 13.87
N VAL A 108 14.14 17.13 13.57
CA VAL A 108 15.07 16.55 12.61
C VAL A 108 14.37 16.37 11.27
N ALA A 109 14.87 17.04 10.23
CA ALA A 109 14.42 16.81 8.86
C ALA A 109 14.91 15.44 8.36
N LEU A 110 14.01 14.47 8.30
CA LEU A 110 14.23 13.15 7.72
C LEU A 110 13.79 13.19 6.25
N THR A 111 14.75 13.18 5.33
CA THR A 111 14.47 12.82 3.94
C THR A 111 14.25 11.31 3.87
N ILE A 112 12.99 10.90 3.81
CA ILE A 112 12.58 9.52 3.61
C ILE A 112 12.69 9.22 2.11
N ALA A 113 13.90 8.82 1.72
CA ALA A 113 14.25 8.39 0.38
C ALA A 113 14.73 6.93 0.41
N PRO A 114 14.07 6.02 -0.32
CA PRO A 114 12.74 6.15 -0.92
C PRO A 114 11.62 6.18 0.14
N LEU A 115 10.45 6.68 -0.29
CA LEU A 115 9.22 6.62 0.50
C LEU A 115 8.95 5.22 1.06
N PRO A 116 8.42 5.07 2.29
CA PRO A 116 8.07 3.77 2.82
C PRO A 116 7.02 3.14 1.92
N GLY A 117 7.25 1.90 1.51
CA GLY A 117 6.34 1.09 0.69
C GLY A 117 5.04 0.77 1.42
N PHE A 118 5.07 0.79 2.75
CA PHE A 118 4.01 0.26 3.58
C PHE A 118 3.27 1.35 4.37
N GLY A 119 1.96 1.19 4.45
CA GLY A 119 1.07 1.95 5.30
C GLY A 119 0.58 1.11 6.47
N TYR A 120 0.28 1.76 7.58
CA TYR A 120 -0.20 1.16 8.81
C TYR A 120 -1.73 1.08 8.83
N ASN A 121 -2.26 0.08 9.54
CA ASN A 121 -3.70 -0.09 9.64
C ASN A 121 -4.32 0.88 10.65
N TRP A 122 -4.73 2.06 10.20
CA TRP A 122 -5.46 3.02 11.02
C TRP A 122 -6.93 2.61 11.23
N GLY A 123 -7.40 1.66 10.45
CA GLY A 123 -8.80 1.34 10.27
C GLY A 123 -9.24 1.60 8.85
N PRO A 124 -10.48 1.20 8.50
CA PRO A 124 -11.02 1.41 7.16
C PRO A 124 -11.17 2.89 6.83
N ILE A 125 -11.42 3.75 7.85
CA ILE A 125 -11.72 5.19 7.70
C ILE A 125 -10.78 6.02 8.60
N GLY A 126 -9.52 6.13 8.19
CA GLY A 126 -8.51 7.07 8.70
C GLY A 126 -8.60 7.42 10.19
N TRP A 127 -9.15 8.61 10.49
CA TRP A 127 -9.11 9.24 11.81
C TRP A 127 -10.13 8.69 12.83
N ARG A 128 -11.03 7.82 12.40
CA ARG A 128 -12.16 7.32 13.21
C ARG A 128 -11.81 6.09 14.05
N GLY A 129 -10.63 5.51 13.83
CA GLY A 129 -10.19 4.26 14.46
C GLY A 129 -10.81 3.03 13.81
N GLY A 130 -10.84 1.92 14.54
CA GLY A 130 -11.40 0.62 14.13
C GLY A 130 -10.35 -0.37 13.60
N GLY A 131 -9.18 0.11 13.19
CA GLY A 131 -8.02 -0.72 12.88
C GLY A 131 -7.15 -0.95 14.10
N LEU A 132 -5.84 -0.81 13.95
CA LEU A 132 -4.87 -0.95 15.04
C LEU A 132 -4.52 0.37 15.72
N LEU A 133 -5.17 1.43 15.29
CA LEU A 133 -5.16 2.70 15.96
C LEU A 133 -6.54 2.97 16.54
N GLU A 134 -6.54 3.58 17.72
CA GLU A 134 -7.73 4.21 18.26
C GLU A 134 -8.11 5.45 17.43
N ARG A 135 -9.16 6.15 17.85
CA ARG A 135 -9.52 7.42 17.22
C ARG A 135 -8.48 8.49 17.56
N GLN A 136 -8.20 9.37 16.60
CA GLN A 136 -7.32 10.51 16.82
C GLN A 136 -7.82 11.39 17.97
N GLN A 137 -6.90 11.71 18.86
CA GLN A 137 -7.09 12.59 20.01
C GLN A 137 -6.28 13.88 19.82
N TYR A 138 -6.78 14.96 20.44
CA TYR A 138 -6.11 16.25 20.49
C TYR A 138 -5.51 16.46 21.89
N ILE A 139 -4.18 16.46 21.96
CA ILE A 139 -3.38 16.80 23.13
C ILE A 139 -3.48 18.31 23.42
N ASP A 140 -3.43 19.14 22.37
CA ASP A 140 -3.65 20.59 22.44
C ASP A 140 -4.54 21.03 21.26
N PRO A 141 -5.71 21.65 21.51
CA PRO A 141 -6.60 22.15 20.46
C PRO A 141 -6.01 23.30 19.61
N THR A 142 -4.95 23.95 20.10
CA THR A 142 -4.34 25.15 19.49
C THR A 142 -3.07 24.86 18.67
N ASP A 143 -2.44 23.69 18.87
CA ASP A 143 -1.30 23.22 18.08
C ASP A 143 -1.70 22.02 17.22
N ILE A 144 -2.21 22.33 16.02
CA ILE A 144 -2.68 21.32 15.06
C ILE A 144 -1.57 20.42 14.48
N ALA A 145 -0.30 20.76 14.69
CA ALA A 145 0.85 20.06 14.11
C ALA A 145 1.53 19.10 15.11
N LEU A 146 1.61 19.46 16.39
CA LEU A 146 2.20 18.62 17.45
C LEU A 146 1.16 18.05 18.42
N GLY A 147 -0.07 18.57 18.42
CA GLY A 147 -1.13 18.18 19.33
C GLY A 147 -1.96 16.97 18.92
N ARG A 148 -1.66 16.25 17.82
CA ARG A 148 -2.46 15.08 17.40
C ARG A 148 -1.77 13.79 17.82
N PHE A 149 -2.48 12.92 18.51
CA PHE A 149 -2.00 11.60 18.90
C PHE A 149 -3.08 10.54 18.71
N ILE A 150 -2.65 9.38 18.27
CA ILE A 150 -3.52 8.23 18.02
C ILE A 150 -2.92 7.04 18.78
N PRO A 151 -3.54 6.65 19.90
CA PRO A 151 -3.09 5.49 20.67
C PRO A 151 -3.11 4.22 19.82
N GLY A 152 -2.17 3.32 20.08
CA GLY A 152 -2.25 1.96 19.60
C GLY A 152 -3.40 1.19 20.25
N LYS A 153 -3.77 0.07 19.64
CA LYS A 153 -4.82 -0.83 20.12
C LYS A 153 -4.21 -2.03 20.84
N ALA A 154 -4.84 -2.44 21.94
CA ALA A 154 -4.46 -3.66 22.64
C ALA A 154 -4.73 -4.89 21.77
N LEU A 155 -3.81 -5.86 21.76
CA LEU A 155 -3.95 -7.09 20.99
C LEU A 155 -5.18 -7.90 21.42
N ALA A 156 -5.58 -7.81 22.69
CA ALA A 156 -6.82 -8.40 23.21
C ALA A 156 -8.11 -7.92 22.51
N ASP A 157 -8.06 -6.72 21.91
CA ASP A 157 -9.18 -6.15 21.15
C ASP A 157 -9.17 -6.57 19.67
N VAL A 158 -8.11 -7.24 19.20
CA VAL A 158 -8.01 -7.78 17.83
C VAL A 158 -8.66 -9.16 17.78
N LYS A 159 -9.88 -9.24 17.23
CA LYS A 159 -10.70 -10.47 17.22
C LYS A 159 -10.21 -11.54 16.26
N ASN A 160 -9.58 -11.16 15.14
CA ASN A 160 -9.16 -12.10 14.11
C ASN A 160 -7.71 -11.81 13.64
N PRO A 161 -6.67 -12.05 14.45
CA PRO A 161 -5.30 -11.63 14.11
C PRO A 161 -4.79 -12.16 12.76
N ALA A 162 -5.14 -13.39 12.39
CA ALA A 162 -4.77 -14.00 11.11
C ALA A 162 -5.54 -13.43 9.89
N GLN A 163 -6.51 -12.55 10.11
CA GLN A 163 -7.26 -11.88 9.05
C GLN A 163 -7.24 -10.35 9.15
N THR A 164 -6.67 -9.79 10.21
CA THR A 164 -6.50 -8.35 10.38
C THR A 164 -5.11 -7.94 9.91
N PHE A 165 -5.04 -6.96 9.02
CA PHE A 165 -3.78 -6.40 8.55
C PHE A 165 -3.10 -5.59 9.67
N ALA A 166 -1.79 -5.80 9.81
CA ALA A 166 -0.90 -4.94 10.59
C ALA A 166 -0.55 -3.68 9.79
N PHE A 167 0.00 -3.90 8.60
CA PHE A 167 0.41 -2.89 7.64
C PHE A 167 0.55 -3.57 6.27
N GLY A 168 0.76 -2.80 5.21
CA GLY A 168 1.02 -3.38 3.90
C GLY A 168 1.22 -2.34 2.83
N ASP A 169 1.34 -2.78 1.60
CA ASP A 169 1.48 -1.90 0.44
C ASP A 169 0.42 -0.80 0.46
N THR A 170 0.85 0.43 0.23
CA THR A 170 -0.02 1.59 0.05
C THR A 170 0.61 2.56 -0.93
N TYR A 171 -0.21 3.30 -1.66
CA TYR A 171 0.26 4.49 -2.36
C TYR A 171 0.30 5.72 -1.44
N ASP A 172 -0.51 5.71 -0.39
CA ASP A 172 -0.68 6.83 0.53
C ASP A 172 0.65 7.29 1.12
N THR A 173 1.00 8.52 0.78
CA THR A 173 2.09 9.28 1.39
C THR A 173 1.61 10.71 1.51
N PRO A 174 1.92 11.46 2.58
CA PRO A 174 2.80 11.14 3.72
C PRO A 174 2.11 10.47 4.92
N ARG A 175 0.80 10.17 4.86
CA ARG A 175 0.06 9.62 6.01
C ARG A 175 0.42 8.16 6.30
N GLN A 176 0.78 7.41 5.27
CA GLN A 176 1.22 6.01 5.39
C GLN A 176 0.14 5.14 6.03
N THR A 177 -1.08 5.17 5.52
CA THR A 177 -2.16 4.27 5.93
C THR A 177 -2.56 3.30 4.81
N ILE A 178 -3.08 2.13 5.19
CA ILE A 178 -3.77 1.22 4.27
C ILE A 178 -5.29 1.44 4.27
N GLY A 179 -5.78 2.49 4.93
CA GLY A 179 -7.21 2.82 4.97
C GLY A 179 -7.81 2.98 3.57
N ILE A 180 -9.07 2.58 3.40
CA ILE A 180 -9.67 2.32 2.09
C ILE A 180 -9.66 3.56 1.19
N GLY A 181 -10.09 4.71 1.73
CA GLY A 181 -10.14 5.99 1.01
C GLY A 181 -8.81 6.75 0.95
N PHE A 182 -7.73 6.17 1.46
CA PHE A 182 -6.40 6.80 1.52
C PHE A 182 -5.37 6.01 0.73
N ALA A 183 -5.45 4.69 0.73
CA ALA A 183 -4.41 3.81 0.22
C ALA A 183 -4.11 3.97 -1.29
N ALA A 184 -5.01 4.63 -2.01
CA ALA A 184 -4.91 4.97 -3.43
C ALA A 184 -4.34 6.39 -3.68
N ASP A 185 -4.12 7.17 -2.63
CA ASP A 185 -3.68 8.55 -2.72
C ASP A 185 -2.18 8.62 -3.05
N ASN A 186 -1.81 9.51 -3.96
CA ASN A 186 -0.43 9.69 -4.38
C ASN A 186 0.01 11.11 -4.01
N TRP A 187 1.25 11.26 -3.52
CA TRP A 187 1.79 12.57 -3.17
C TRP A 187 3.16 12.80 -3.78
N ASP A 188 3.32 13.96 -4.40
CA ASP A 188 4.58 14.51 -4.90
C ASP A 188 4.99 15.67 -3.97
N PRO A 189 6.21 15.67 -3.41
CA PRO A 189 6.68 16.78 -2.58
C PRO A 189 6.67 18.14 -3.27
N SER A 190 6.83 18.16 -4.60
CA SER A 190 6.95 19.38 -5.41
C SER A 190 5.57 19.90 -5.82
N ASN A 191 4.59 19.01 -5.93
CA ASN A 191 3.30 19.28 -6.57
C ASN A 191 2.10 18.87 -5.69
N GLY A 192 2.33 18.46 -4.44
CA GLY A 192 1.30 17.98 -3.52
C GLY A 192 0.65 16.68 -3.97
N TYR A 193 -0.59 16.46 -3.52
CA TYR A 193 -1.37 15.28 -3.89
C TYR A 193 -1.61 15.24 -5.41
N GLN A 194 -1.26 14.11 -6.03
CA GLN A 194 -1.27 13.92 -7.47
C GLN A 194 -2.58 13.28 -7.92
N ASN A 195 -3.25 13.90 -8.89
CA ASN A 195 -4.47 13.38 -9.46
C ASN A 195 -4.25 12.27 -10.51
N ASN A 196 -3.03 11.75 -10.62
CA ASN A 196 -2.57 11.15 -11.88
C ASN A 196 -2.50 9.61 -11.84
N LYS A 197 -2.78 8.96 -10.70
CA LYS A 197 -2.72 7.49 -10.62
C LYS A 197 -4.00 6.88 -10.06
N ASN A 198 -4.65 6.08 -10.89
CA ASN A 198 -5.32 4.83 -10.52
C ASN A 198 -5.31 3.83 -11.71
N ALA A 199 -4.40 4.04 -12.68
CA ALA A 199 -4.35 3.25 -13.92
C ALA A 199 -3.50 1.96 -13.79
N GLY A 200 -2.98 1.67 -12.61
CA GLY A 200 -2.24 0.44 -12.32
C GLY A 200 -2.09 0.24 -10.82
N LEU A 201 -2.75 -0.80 -10.30
CA LEU A 201 -2.51 -1.29 -8.95
C LEU A 201 -1.05 -1.79 -8.82
N ARG A 202 -0.47 -1.65 -7.62
CA ARG A 202 0.89 -2.11 -7.33
C ARG A 202 0.96 -3.61 -7.54
N HIS A 203 2.15 -4.07 -7.97
CA HIS A 203 2.44 -5.41 -8.43
C HIS A 203 1.56 -5.88 -9.59
N GLN A 204 2.10 -6.76 -10.42
CA GLN A 204 1.35 -7.24 -11.57
C GLN A 204 0.09 -8.01 -11.17
N GLY A 205 -1.06 -7.59 -11.72
CA GLY A 205 -2.35 -8.25 -11.54
C GLY A 205 -3.18 -7.74 -10.36
N GLY A 206 -2.83 -6.59 -9.80
CA GLY A 206 -3.60 -5.97 -8.72
C GLY A 206 -3.41 -6.62 -7.36
N PHE A 207 -2.17 -6.98 -7.04
CA PHE A 207 -1.82 -7.63 -5.78
C PHE A 207 -1.09 -6.68 -4.87
N PHE A 208 -1.47 -6.60 -3.61
CA PHE A 208 -0.75 -5.84 -2.60
C PHE A 208 -0.22 -6.80 -1.54
N ASN A 209 0.97 -6.55 -1.01
CA ASN A 209 1.51 -7.35 0.09
C ASN A 209 1.06 -6.75 1.41
N TYR A 210 0.46 -7.57 2.26
CA TYR A 210 0.07 -7.18 3.61
C TYR A 210 0.72 -8.09 4.64
N ALA A 211 1.12 -7.50 5.76
CA ALA A 211 1.43 -8.17 7.00
C ALA A 211 0.16 -8.28 7.85
N PHE A 212 0.04 -9.34 8.61
CA PHE A 212 -1.11 -9.64 9.46
C PHE A 212 -0.69 -9.63 10.93
N MET A 213 -1.67 -9.49 11.82
CA MET A 213 -1.46 -9.37 13.26
C MET A 213 -0.96 -10.65 13.94
N ASP A 214 -1.05 -11.81 13.28
CA ASP A 214 -0.42 -13.06 13.73
C ASP A 214 1.05 -13.18 13.27
N GLY A 215 1.58 -12.17 12.57
CA GLY A 215 2.95 -12.12 12.09
C GLY A 215 3.17 -12.76 10.71
N HIS A 216 2.16 -13.27 10.00
CA HIS A 216 2.35 -13.70 8.61
C HIS A 216 2.27 -12.53 7.61
N ALA A 217 2.71 -12.77 6.38
CA ALA A 217 2.58 -11.81 5.30
C ALA A 217 2.11 -12.53 4.03
N LYS A 218 1.25 -11.89 3.25
CA LYS A 218 0.63 -12.49 2.05
C LYS A 218 0.36 -11.43 0.97
N SER A 219 0.51 -11.81 -0.28
CA SER A 219 -0.02 -11.03 -1.41
C SER A 219 -1.53 -11.24 -1.53
N VAL A 220 -2.29 -10.15 -1.45
CA VAL A 220 -3.76 -10.12 -1.50
C VAL A 220 -4.21 -9.37 -2.75
N LYS A 221 -5.18 -9.92 -3.47
CA LYS A 221 -5.77 -9.22 -4.62
C LYS A 221 -6.66 -8.08 -4.12
N VAL A 222 -6.40 -6.87 -4.60
CA VAL A 222 -7.18 -5.67 -4.28
C VAL A 222 -7.95 -5.21 -5.50
N ARG A 223 -8.92 -4.33 -5.27
CA ARG A 223 -9.66 -3.59 -6.30
C ARG A 223 -9.55 -2.11 -6.00
N ALA A 224 -9.44 -1.31 -7.06
CA ALA A 224 -9.52 0.13 -6.98
C ALA A 224 -10.87 0.61 -7.51
N GLY A 225 -11.19 1.86 -7.21
CA GLY A 225 -12.34 2.54 -7.78
C GLY A 225 -12.35 4.01 -7.43
N TYR A 226 -13.48 4.64 -7.72
CA TYR A 226 -13.77 6.01 -7.32
C TYR A 226 -14.88 6.05 -6.29
N MET A 227 -14.69 6.86 -5.25
CA MET A 227 -15.64 7.06 -4.17
C MET A 227 -15.64 8.50 -3.71
N ALA A 228 -16.80 9.14 -3.69
CA ALA A 228 -16.97 10.48 -3.17
C ALA A 228 -16.54 10.56 -1.71
N GLY A 229 -15.82 11.63 -1.39
CA GLY A 229 -15.29 11.85 -0.04
C GLY A 229 -13.98 11.11 0.20
N ALA A 230 -13.63 10.09 -0.60
CA ALA A 230 -12.28 9.53 -0.62
C ALA A 230 -11.25 10.59 -0.99
N PHE A 231 -10.01 10.45 -0.51
CA PHE A 231 -8.96 11.39 -0.91
C PHE A 231 -8.72 11.24 -2.42
N ASN A 232 -8.83 12.37 -3.13
CA ASN A 232 -8.85 12.41 -4.60
C ASN A 232 -9.95 11.52 -5.24
N ASP A 233 -11.03 11.29 -4.49
CA ASP A 233 -12.15 10.39 -4.76
C ASP A 233 -11.72 8.97 -5.16
N ARG A 234 -10.62 8.45 -4.61
CA ARG A 234 -10.09 7.12 -4.96
C ARG A 234 -10.06 6.21 -3.75
N PHE A 235 -10.31 4.94 -3.99
CA PHE A 235 -10.15 3.92 -2.95
C PHE A 235 -9.40 2.70 -3.45
N ILE A 236 -8.78 1.98 -2.51
CA ILE A 236 -8.29 0.61 -2.68
C ILE A 236 -8.85 -0.23 -1.54
N MET A 237 -9.40 -1.39 -1.86
CA MET A 237 -9.84 -2.36 -0.85
C MET A 237 -9.55 -3.79 -1.31
N VAL A 238 -9.58 -4.73 -0.37
CA VAL A 238 -9.43 -6.15 -0.69
C VAL A 238 -10.59 -6.62 -1.59
N ARG A 239 -10.29 -7.51 -2.53
CA ARG A 239 -11.31 -8.08 -3.42
C ARG A 239 -12.09 -9.22 -2.76
N ASP A 240 -11.46 -9.94 -1.85
CA ASP A 240 -12.06 -11.06 -1.12
C ASP A 240 -13.09 -10.56 -0.10
N ALA A 241 -14.33 -11.03 -0.21
CA ALA A 241 -15.44 -10.59 0.64
C ALA A 241 -15.31 -11.07 2.09
N THR A 242 -14.77 -12.28 2.29
CA THR A 242 -14.58 -12.85 3.63
C THR A 242 -13.50 -12.08 4.39
N LEU A 243 -12.38 -11.82 3.73
CA LEU A 243 -11.31 -10.99 4.27
C LEU A 243 -11.74 -9.53 4.41
N GLY A 244 -12.62 -9.03 3.53
CA GLY A 244 -13.15 -7.66 3.58
C GLY A 244 -13.79 -7.25 4.90
N LYS A 245 -14.38 -8.22 5.62
CA LYS A 245 -14.99 -7.99 6.94
C LYS A 245 -13.96 -7.71 8.05
N THR A 246 -12.74 -8.21 7.92
CA THR A 246 -11.75 -8.26 9.02
C THR A 246 -10.42 -7.57 8.67
N ALA A 247 -10.07 -7.47 7.40
CA ALA A 247 -8.79 -6.94 6.91
C ALA A 247 -8.36 -5.63 7.57
N TYR A 248 -9.26 -4.65 7.60
CA TYR A 248 -8.98 -3.32 8.12
C TYR A 248 -9.44 -3.14 9.57
N CYS A 249 -10.08 -4.16 10.15
CA CYS A 249 -10.81 -4.08 11.40
C CYS A 249 -10.15 -4.93 12.47
N ALA A 250 -9.76 -4.33 13.59
CA ALA A 250 -9.35 -5.10 14.76
C ALA A 250 -10.56 -5.84 15.36
N ASN A 251 -11.68 -5.15 15.49
CA ASN A 251 -12.96 -5.73 15.89
C ASN A 251 -14.02 -5.41 14.84
N PRO A 252 -14.51 -6.40 14.06
CA PRO A 252 -15.53 -6.18 13.03
C PRO A 252 -16.84 -5.60 13.56
N ASP A 253 -17.17 -5.90 14.82
CA ASP A 253 -18.41 -5.46 15.47
C ASP A 253 -18.27 -4.08 16.15
N GLU A 254 -17.05 -3.50 16.15
CA GLU A 254 -16.83 -2.15 16.68
C GLU A 254 -17.51 -1.12 15.78
N ILE A 255 -18.37 -0.31 16.39
CA ILE A 255 -19.00 0.82 15.72
C ILE A 255 -17.95 1.92 15.51
N ILE A 256 -17.74 2.30 14.26
CA ILE A 256 -16.74 3.30 13.91
C ILE A 256 -17.18 4.68 14.42
N LYS A 257 -16.32 5.28 15.25
CA LYS A 257 -16.60 6.54 15.95
C LYS A 257 -16.84 7.67 14.94
N VAL A 258 -17.82 8.54 15.19
CA VAL A 258 -18.06 9.71 14.32
C VAL A 258 -16.90 10.71 14.41
N ASN A 259 -16.42 11.20 13.27
CA ASN A 259 -15.49 12.32 13.25
C ASN A 259 -16.30 13.64 13.18
N PRO A 260 -16.21 14.53 14.19
CA PRO A 260 -16.87 15.83 14.14
C PRO A 260 -16.26 16.76 13.09
N GLU A 261 -15.09 16.43 12.55
CA GLU A 261 -14.49 17.13 11.41
C GLU A 261 -14.93 16.49 10.10
N SER A 262 -15.40 17.30 9.16
CA SER A 262 -16.06 16.91 7.90
C SER A 262 -15.13 16.31 6.82
N GLY A 263 -14.02 15.67 7.21
CA GLY A 263 -12.95 15.23 6.30
C GLY A 263 -12.27 13.93 6.70
N ASP A 264 -13.04 12.94 7.19
CA ASP A 264 -12.55 11.58 7.46
C ASP A 264 -12.12 10.81 6.20
N GLY A 265 -12.38 11.40 5.03
CA GLY A 265 -11.88 10.93 3.76
C GLY A 265 -12.68 9.77 3.21
N MET A 266 -13.94 9.55 3.60
CA MET A 266 -14.87 8.62 2.91
C MET A 266 -16.34 9.02 3.18
N ASN A 267 -17.20 9.04 2.16
CA ASN A 267 -18.64 9.22 2.37
C ASN A 267 -19.32 7.89 2.75
N ILE A 268 -19.18 7.51 4.02
CA ILE A 268 -19.78 6.30 4.62
C ILE A 268 -20.72 6.72 5.77
N PRO A 269 -21.84 6.00 6.00
CA PRO A 269 -22.74 6.28 7.12
C PRO A 269 -22.05 6.32 8.47
N ASP A 270 -22.47 7.26 9.30
CA ASP A 270 -22.12 7.26 10.71
C ASP A 270 -22.74 6.06 11.43
N ASN A 271 -22.03 5.58 12.46
CA ASN A 271 -22.42 4.42 13.27
C ASN A 271 -22.49 3.08 12.53
N ILE A 272 -21.77 2.94 11.41
CA ILE A 272 -21.55 1.65 10.77
C ILE A 272 -20.56 0.79 11.58
N ALA A 273 -20.79 -0.51 11.65
CA ALA A 273 -19.82 -1.45 12.20
C ALA A 273 -18.61 -1.56 11.25
N CYS A 274 -17.41 -1.68 11.80
CA CYS A 274 -16.18 -1.72 11.00
C CYS A 274 -16.24 -2.77 9.88
N GLY A 275 -16.70 -3.99 10.22
CA GLY A 275 -16.76 -5.09 9.27
C GLY A 275 -17.83 -4.95 8.18
N ASP A 276 -18.79 -4.05 8.34
CA ASP A 276 -19.85 -3.81 7.37
C ASP A 276 -19.45 -2.82 6.27
N ILE A 277 -18.33 -2.10 6.45
CA ILE A 277 -17.85 -1.10 5.48
C ILE A 277 -17.56 -1.74 4.12
N TRP A 278 -16.89 -2.89 4.09
CA TRP A 278 -16.61 -3.56 2.81
C TRP A 278 -17.90 -3.90 2.06
N LYS A 279 -18.92 -4.39 2.78
CA LYS A 279 -20.23 -4.71 2.22
C LYS A 279 -20.93 -3.44 1.73
N PHE A 280 -20.92 -2.37 2.54
CA PHE A 280 -21.48 -1.08 2.16
C PHE A 280 -20.87 -0.57 0.85
N VAL A 281 -19.53 -0.59 0.72
CA VAL A 281 -18.88 -0.15 -0.52
C VAL A 281 -19.22 -1.09 -1.69
N ASN A 282 -19.32 -2.39 -1.46
CA ASN A 282 -19.69 -3.32 -2.53
C ASN A 282 -21.13 -3.12 -3.03
N ASP A 283 -22.06 -2.82 -2.14
CA ASP A 283 -23.48 -2.72 -2.46
C ASP A 283 -23.85 -1.36 -3.08
N ASN A 284 -23.05 -0.31 -2.84
CA ASN A 284 -23.35 1.06 -3.29
C ASN A 284 -22.49 1.56 -4.47
N TYR A 285 -21.44 0.83 -4.87
CA TYR A 285 -20.49 1.28 -5.90
C TYR A 285 -20.45 0.28 -7.07
N PRO A 286 -21.25 0.49 -8.14
CA PRO A 286 -21.33 -0.41 -9.28
C PRO A 286 -20.03 -0.45 -10.10
N PRO A 287 -19.91 -1.36 -11.08
CA PRO A 287 -18.80 -1.38 -12.04
C PRO A 287 -18.54 -0.01 -12.70
N CYS A 288 -17.27 0.39 -12.78
CA CYS A 288 -16.89 1.64 -13.43
C CYS A 288 -17.18 1.59 -14.94
N PRO A 289 -17.83 2.63 -15.51
CA PRO A 289 -17.96 2.76 -16.95
C PRO A 289 -16.59 3.03 -17.59
N ALA A 290 -16.50 2.81 -18.90
CA ALA A 290 -15.32 3.18 -19.67
C ALA A 290 -15.04 4.69 -19.53
N GLY A 291 -13.80 5.05 -19.21
CA GLY A 291 -13.41 6.45 -19.00
C GLY A 291 -13.83 7.06 -17.67
N ALA A 292 -14.24 6.23 -16.68
CA ALA A 292 -14.56 6.71 -15.34
C ALA A 292 -13.44 7.57 -14.73
N ALA A 293 -13.86 8.61 -14.02
CA ALA A 293 -13.01 9.60 -13.37
C ALA A 293 -13.47 9.84 -11.92
N PRO A 294 -12.68 10.57 -11.10
CA PRO A 294 -13.12 11.07 -9.79
C PRO A 294 -14.56 11.63 -9.83
N GLY A 295 -15.38 11.26 -8.84
CA GLY A 295 -16.82 11.57 -8.80
C GLY A 295 -17.75 10.51 -9.41
N ALA A 296 -17.23 9.49 -10.11
CA ALA A 296 -18.05 8.45 -10.74
C ALA A 296 -18.69 7.43 -9.77
N ASN A 297 -18.22 7.35 -8.52
CA ASN A 297 -18.75 6.44 -7.49
C ASN A 297 -18.89 4.99 -7.97
N CYS A 298 -17.78 4.37 -8.35
CA CYS A 298 -17.76 3.07 -8.99
C CYS A 298 -16.51 2.24 -8.64
N SER A 299 -16.53 0.93 -8.89
CA SER A 299 -15.38 0.02 -8.73
C SER A 299 -14.90 -0.54 -10.06
N PHE A 300 -13.58 -0.61 -10.28
CA PHE A 300 -13.02 -1.34 -11.42
C PHE A 300 -13.15 -2.86 -11.20
N VAL A 301 -13.41 -3.62 -12.26
CA VAL A 301 -13.82 -5.05 -12.17
C VAL A 301 -12.69 -6.04 -12.49
N ASP A 302 -11.57 -5.55 -13.02
CA ASP A 302 -10.50 -6.39 -13.59
C ASP A 302 -9.26 -6.48 -12.69
#